data_AF-A0A377WND0-F1
#
_entry.id   AF-A0A377WND0-F1
#
_cell.length_a   1.000
_cell.length_b   1.000
_cell.length_c   1.000
_cell.angle_alpha   90.00
_cell.angle_beta   90.00
_cell.angle_gamma   90.00
#
_symmetry.space_group_name_H-M   'P 1'
#
loop_
_entity.id
_entity.type
_entity.pdbx_description
1 polymer ?
#
loop_
_entity_poly.entity_id
_entity_poly.type
_entity_poly.pdbx_seq_one_letter_code
_entity_poly.pdbx_strand_id
1 'polypeptide(L)'
;MSGQLAENKDAWDAFTVLFPSITASGIPKNAALNAIMQIEKTPRELYSGAILLLDDMRFDAALVLRSVFQDSQRCWIQAGRNHRAIYTGTRTDGNQGEISEHCALFNGVGVTVF
;
A
#
# COMPACT_ATOMS: atom_id res chain seq x y z
N MET A 1 12.89 -5.91 -15.47
CA MET A 1 14.34 -5.99 -15.15
C MET A 1 14.53 -7.10 -14.15
N SER A 2 15.63 -7.84 -14.25
CA SER A 2 16.03 -8.89 -13.32
C SER A 2 17.53 -8.77 -13.03
N GLY A 3 17.97 -9.37 -11.94
CA GLY A 3 19.37 -9.41 -11.51
C GLY A 3 19.60 -10.58 -10.55
N GLN A 4 20.86 -10.85 -10.24
CA GLN A 4 21.25 -11.90 -9.31
C GLN A 4 21.84 -11.27 -8.05
N LEU A 5 21.42 -11.77 -6.89
CA LEU A 5 21.96 -11.33 -5.61
C LEU A 5 23.39 -11.85 -5.43
N ALA A 6 24.21 -11.07 -4.73
CA ALA A 6 25.51 -11.55 -4.30
C ALA A 6 25.37 -12.74 -3.34
N GLU A 7 26.37 -13.60 -3.27
CA GLU A 7 26.31 -14.85 -2.48
C GLU A 7 26.01 -14.63 -0.99
N ASN A 8 26.34 -13.46 -0.46
CA ASN A 8 26.13 -13.09 0.94
C ASN A 8 24.91 -12.17 1.16
N LYS A 9 23.99 -12.12 0.20
CA LYS A 9 22.81 -11.25 0.21
C LYS A 9 21.53 -12.05 0.05
N ASP A 10 20.49 -11.63 0.76
CA ASP A 10 19.18 -12.26 0.71
C ASP A 10 18.09 -11.35 0.11
N ALA A 11 16.86 -11.85 0.06
CA ALA A 11 15.72 -11.09 -0.46
C ALA A 11 15.39 -9.84 0.37
N TRP A 12 15.72 -9.82 1.67
CA TRP A 12 15.53 -8.65 2.52
C TRP A 12 16.53 -7.55 2.20
N ASP A 13 17.80 -7.91 1.92
CA ASP A 13 18.78 -6.95 1.41
C ASP A 13 18.28 -6.30 0.11
N ALA A 14 17.77 -7.10 -0.82
CA ALA A 14 17.21 -6.59 -2.07
C ALA A 14 16.03 -5.65 -1.81
N PHE A 15 15.13 -6.06 -0.91
CA PHE A 15 13.93 -5.30 -0.55
C PHE A 15 14.27 -3.93 0.04
N THR A 16 15.24 -3.84 0.95
CA THR A 16 15.64 -2.57 1.58
C THR A 16 16.24 -1.56 0.59
N VAL A 17 16.91 -2.05 -0.46
CA VAL A 17 17.43 -1.20 -1.54
C VAL A 17 16.31 -0.72 -2.46
N LEU A 18 15.38 -1.62 -2.81
CA LEU A 18 14.32 -1.34 -3.78
C LEU A 18 13.19 -0.48 -3.19
N PHE A 19 12.81 -0.71 -1.93
CA PHE A 19 11.68 -0.02 -1.29
C PHE A 19 12.09 1.18 -0.44
N PRO A 20 11.23 2.21 -0.30
CA PRO A 20 10.01 2.43 -1.07
C PRO A 20 10.33 2.62 -2.57
N SER A 21 9.41 2.16 -3.43
CA SER A 21 9.62 2.14 -4.89
C SER A 21 9.94 3.53 -5.44
N ILE A 22 10.83 3.58 -6.43
CA ILE A 22 11.17 4.80 -7.18
C ILE A 22 9.94 5.44 -7.82
N THR A 23 8.92 4.66 -8.21
CA THR A 23 7.67 5.19 -8.76
C THR A 23 6.84 5.98 -7.74
N ALA A 24 7.08 5.74 -6.45
CA ALA A 24 6.37 6.39 -5.34
C ALA A 24 7.24 7.43 -4.60
N SER A 25 8.57 7.27 -4.65
CA SER A 25 9.53 8.22 -4.07
C SER A 25 9.98 9.29 -5.06
N GLY A 26 10.28 8.95 -6.31
CA GLY A 26 10.94 9.80 -7.31
C GLY A 26 12.45 9.53 -7.47
N ILE A 27 13.08 10.20 -8.44
CA ILE A 27 14.51 10.13 -8.76
C ILE A 27 15.11 11.53 -8.60
N PRO A 28 16.26 11.71 -7.90
CA PRO A 28 17.04 10.70 -7.18
C PRO A 28 16.38 10.27 -5.86
N LYS A 29 16.37 8.95 -5.55
CA LYS A 29 15.59 8.37 -4.44
C LYS A 29 15.78 9.10 -3.11
N ASN A 30 17.03 9.30 -2.67
CA ASN A 30 17.32 9.94 -1.37
C ASN A 30 16.85 11.41 -1.33
N ALA A 31 17.11 12.17 -2.40
CA ALA A 31 16.69 13.56 -2.49
C ALA A 31 15.16 13.68 -2.50
N ALA A 32 14.50 12.78 -3.22
CA ALA A 32 13.05 12.78 -3.32
C ALA A 32 12.38 12.36 -2.00
N LEU A 33 12.91 11.34 -1.30
CA LEU A 33 12.45 10.97 0.04
C LEU A 33 12.64 12.09 1.05
N ASN A 34 13.76 12.80 1.02
CA ASN A 34 13.98 13.97 1.88
C ASN A 34 12.96 15.08 1.60
N ALA A 35 12.70 15.39 0.32
CA ALA A 35 11.69 16.37 -0.05
C ALA A 35 10.28 15.95 0.39
N ILE A 36 9.94 14.66 0.26
CA ILE A 36 8.68 14.09 0.73
C ILE A 36 8.53 14.29 2.24
N MET A 37 9.54 13.93 3.03
CA MET A 37 9.52 14.08 4.49
C MET A 37 9.38 15.55 4.94
N GLN A 38 9.89 16.51 4.15
CA GLN A 38 9.74 17.93 4.47
C GLN A 38 8.35 18.48 4.12
N ILE A 39 7.73 17.97 3.05
CA ILE A 39 6.48 18.51 2.53
C ILE A 39 5.25 17.83 3.17
N GLU A 40 5.35 16.55 3.49
CA GLU A 40 4.25 15.78 4.06
C GLU A 40 4.25 15.85 5.58
N LYS A 41 3.18 16.44 6.13
CA LYS A 41 3.01 16.63 7.58
C LYS A 41 2.52 15.37 8.30
N THR A 42 2.20 14.32 7.56
CA THR A 42 1.66 13.06 8.06
C THR A 42 2.41 11.89 7.45
N PRO A 43 2.65 10.81 8.20
CA PRO A 43 3.21 9.58 7.64
C PRO A 43 2.32 9.03 6.53
N ARG A 44 2.94 8.40 5.52
CA ARG A 44 2.21 7.78 4.40
C ARG A 44 1.54 6.45 4.77
N GLU A 45 1.87 5.88 5.93
CA GLU A 45 1.40 4.57 6.36
C GLU A 45 1.71 3.50 5.29
N LEU A 46 0.73 2.68 4.89
CA LEU A 46 0.91 1.68 3.85
C LEU A 46 1.04 2.27 2.45
N TYR A 47 0.59 3.50 2.18
CA TYR A 47 0.79 4.13 0.87
C TYR A 47 2.28 4.34 0.60
N SER A 48 2.75 3.91 -0.58
CA SER A 48 4.17 3.84 -0.95
C SER A 48 4.98 2.76 -0.20
N GLY A 49 4.32 1.94 0.65
CA GLY A 49 4.89 0.76 1.30
C GLY A 49 4.76 -0.51 0.44
N ALA A 50 4.85 -1.68 1.08
CA ALA A 50 4.72 -2.97 0.41
C ALA A 50 3.85 -3.96 1.19
N ILE A 51 3.10 -4.79 0.47
CA ILE A 51 2.53 -6.03 1.01
C ILE A 51 3.45 -7.18 0.61
N LEU A 52 3.85 -8.00 1.58
CA LEU A 52 4.75 -9.12 1.38
C LEU A 52 3.99 -10.43 1.39
N LEU A 53 4.25 -11.28 0.40
CA LEU A 53 3.93 -12.70 0.42
C LEU A 53 5.24 -13.46 0.58
N LEU A 54 5.35 -14.20 1.68
CA LEU A 54 6.57 -14.89 2.08
C LEU A 54 6.28 -16.37 2.29
N ASP A 55 7.11 -17.22 1.68
CA ASP A 55 7.25 -18.64 2.02
C ASP A 55 8.74 -19.05 1.96
N ASP A 56 9.05 -20.31 2.25
CA ASP A 56 10.44 -20.80 2.30
C ASP A 56 11.23 -20.61 0.99
N MET A 57 10.55 -20.42 -0.15
CA MET A 57 11.16 -20.30 -1.47
C MET A 57 10.77 -19.01 -2.22
N ARG A 58 9.81 -18.22 -1.71
CA ARG A 58 9.25 -17.06 -2.39
C ARG A 58 9.26 -15.83 -1.51
N PHE A 59 9.69 -14.74 -2.12
CA PHE A 59 9.61 -13.40 -1.57
C PHE A 59 8.99 -12.50 -2.63
N ASP A 60 7.70 -12.22 -2.48
CA ASP A 60 6.97 -11.32 -3.37
C ASP A 60 6.57 -10.05 -2.61
N ALA A 61 6.88 -8.89 -3.18
CA ALA A 61 6.56 -7.59 -2.60
C ALA A 61 5.74 -6.76 -3.59
N ALA A 62 4.49 -6.45 -3.23
CA ALA A 62 3.60 -5.62 -4.03
C ALA A 62 3.59 -4.18 -3.47
N LEU A 63 3.92 -3.20 -4.33
CA LEU A 63 3.85 -1.77 -3.99
C LEU A 63 2.40 -1.34 -3.78
N VAL A 64 2.13 -0.66 -2.68
CA VAL A 64 0.79 -0.17 -2.31
C VAL A 64 0.63 1.29 -2.79
N LEU A 65 -0.26 1.54 -3.75
CA LEU A 65 -0.54 2.90 -4.27
C LEU A 65 -2.02 3.27 -4.24
N ARG A 66 -2.89 2.37 -4.71
CA ARG A 66 -4.35 2.55 -4.73
C ARG A 66 -4.94 1.39 -4.00
N SER A 67 -5.24 1.61 -2.73
CA SER A 67 -5.74 0.55 -1.88
C SER A 67 -6.97 0.97 -1.11
N VAL A 68 -7.92 0.03 -1.07
CA VAL A 68 -9.08 0.09 -0.19
C VAL A 68 -8.72 -0.72 1.05
N PHE A 69 -8.99 -0.15 2.20
CA PHE A 69 -8.83 -0.77 3.50
C PHE A 69 -10.20 -0.85 4.16
N GLN A 70 -10.48 -1.98 4.81
CA GLN A 70 -11.73 -2.17 5.52
C GLN A 70 -11.49 -2.81 6.89
N ASP A 71 -12.17 -2.30 7.90
CA ASP A 71 -12.34 -2.96 9.19
C ASP A 71 -13.83 -3.18 9.48
N SER A 72 -14.16 -3.77 10.64
CA SER A 72 -15.54 -4.07 11.02
C SER A 72 -16.49 -2.86 11.08
N GLN A 73 -15.96 -1.64 11.14
CA GLN A 73 -16.71 -0.40 11.34
C GLN A 73 -16.53 0.62 10.19
N ARG A 74 -15.49 0.50 9.36
CA ARG A 74 -15.06 1.56 8.41
C ARG A 74 -14.48 0.97 7.12
N CYS A 75 -14.77 1.57 5.96
CA CYS A 75 -14.05 1.38 4.69
C CYS A 75 -13.33 2.70 4.36
N TRP A 76 -12.06 2.69 3.96
CA TRP A 76 -11.38 3.89 3.46
C TRP A 76 -10.48 3.59 2.26
N ILE A 77 -10.37 4.57 1.38
CA ILE A 77 -9.46 4.53 0.23
C ILE A 77 -8.26 5.39 0.54
N GLN A 78 -7.07 4.88 0.22
CA GLN A 78 -5.85 5.68 0.16
C GLN A 78 -5.36 5.73 -1.28
N ALA A 79 -5.43 6.91 -1.88
CA ALA A 79 -4.96 7.18 -3.23
C ALA A 79 -4.15 8.49 -3.22
N GLY A 80 -2.84 8.39 -3.07
CA GLY A 80 -1.95 9.56 -3.18
C GLY A 80 -1.50 10.18 -1.85
N ARG A 81 -0.90 11.36 -1.99
CA ARG A 81 -0.49 12.26 -0.90
C ARG A 81 -1.72 12.67 -0.08
N ASN A 82 -1.94 12.00 1.04
CA ASN A 82 -2.77 12.45 2.16
C ASN A 82 -4.29 12.50 1.94
N HIS A 83 -4.82 11.97 0.83
CA HIS A 83 -6.27 11.89 0.62
C HIS A 83 -6.78 10.54 1.08
N ARG A 84 -7.23 10.50 2.35
CA ARG A 84 -7.97 9.38 2.92
C ARG A 84 -9.45 9.73 2.90
N ALA A 85 -10.21 9.15 1.97
CA ALA A 85 -11.66 9.22 2.03
C ALA A 85 -12.14 8.10 2.98
N ILE A 86 -12.62 8.48 4.16
CA ILE A 86 -13.16 7.55 5.15
C ILE A 86 -14.67 7.50 4.99
N TYR A 87 -15.19 6.32 4.70
CA TYR A 87 -16.62 6.03 4.68
C TYR A 87 -16.95 5.19 5.92
N THR A 88 -17.68 5.79 6.85
CA THR A 88 -18.23 5.08 8.02
C THR A 88 -19.65 4.65 7.70
N GLY A 89 -19.81 3.44 7.16
CA GLY A 89 -21.12 2.83 6.98
C GLY A 89 -21.35 1.80 8.07
N THR A 90 -22.27 2.05 9.00
CA THR A 90 -22.86 0.94 9.75
C THR A 90 -23.66 0.10 8.76
N ARG A 91 -23.48 -1.23 8.80
CA ARG A 91 -24.20 -2.19 7.96
C ARG A 91 -25.67 -2.27 8.39
N THR A 92 -26.45 -1.21 8.16
CA THR A 92 -27.79 -1.05 8.74
C THR A 92 -28.86 -0.58 7.78
N ASP A 93 -28.67 -0.61 6.46
CA ASP A 93 -29.67 0.01 5.57
C ASP A 93 -29.61 -0.68 4.21
N GLY A 94 -30.69 -1.37 3.84
CA GLY A 94 -30.85 -2.14 2.59
C GLY A 94 -30.91 -1.29 1.31
N ASN A 95 -30.10 -0.24 1.20
CA ASN A 95 -30.03 0.62 0.01
C ASN A 95 -28.62 0.54 -0.61
N GLN A 96 -28.51 -0.29 -1.65
CA GLN A 96 -27.27 -0.70 -2.33
C GLN A 96 -26.65 0.37 -3.26
N GLY A 97 -26.86 1.66 -3.00
CA GLY A 97 -26.40 2.73 -3.89
C GLY A 97 -24.92 3.07 -3.75
N GLU A 98 -24.14 2.74 -4.79
CA GLU A 98 -22.84 3.34 -5.18
C GLU A 98 -21.56 2.99 -4.41
N ILE A 99 -21.58 2.57 -3.14
CA ILE A 99 -20.33 2.14 -2.44
C ILE A 99 -20.23 0.61 -2.31
N SER A 100 -21.31 -0.10 -2.68
CA SER A 100 -21.48 -1.53 -2.45
C SER A 100 -20.63 -2.40 -3.38
N GLU A 101 -20.47 -2.10 -4.67
CA GLU A 101 -19.88 -3.10 -5.57
C GLU A 101 -18.37 -3.31 -5.40
N HIS A 102 -17.62 -2.29 -4.94
CA HIS A 102 -16.16 -2.41 -4.75
C HIS A 102 -15.73 -2.79 -3.32
N CYS A 103 -16.40 -2.33 -2.24
CA CYS A 103 -16.10 -2.81 -0.86
C CYS A 103 -16.84 -4.13 -0.53
N ALA A 104 -18.02 -4.45 -1.12
CA ALA A 104 -18.85 -5.57 -0.63
C ALA A 104 -18.42 -6.99 -1.05
N LEU A 105 -17.33 -7.14 -1.81
CA LEU A 105 -16.80 -8.48 -2.15
C LEU A 105 -15.97 -9.13 -1.03
N PHE A 106 -15.66 -8.40 0.06
CA PHE A 106 -14.71 -8.87 1.06
C PHE A 106 -15.30 -8.88 2.48
N ASN A 107 -15.75 -10.04 2.94
CA ASN A 107 -16.16 -10.29 4.33
C ASN A 107 -14.94 -10.52 5.24
N GLY A 108 -14.10 -9.50 5.43
CA GLY A 108 -12.92 -9.56 6.31
C GLY A 108 -12.09 -8.27 6.25
N VAL A 109 -11.11 -8.11 7.15
CA VAL A 109 -10.09 -7.06 7.03
C VAL A 109 -9.31 -7.34 5.75
N GLY A 110 -9.54 -6.54 4.71
CA GLY A 110 -8.99 -6.74 3.37
C GLY A 110 -8.23 -5.50 2.90
N VAL A 111 -7.10 -5.74 2.24
CA VAL A 111 -6.38 -4.70 1.48
C VAL A 111 -6.36 -5.16 0.03
N THR A 112 -7.11 -4.47 -0.81
CA THR A 112 -7.10 -4.72 -2.26
C THR A 112 -6.18 -3.71 -2.92
N VAL A 113 -5.17 -4.19 -3.63
CA VAL A 113 -4.28 -3.35 -4.46
C VAL A 113 -4.78 -3.46 -5.90
N PHE A 114 -5.17 -2.33 -6.50
CA PHE A 114 -5.58 -2.25 -7.91
C PHE A 114 -4.39 -2.06 -8.85
#